data_AF-A0A3S4IZG5-F1
#
_entry.id   AF-A0A3S4IZG5-F1
#
_cell.length_a   1.000
_cell.length_b   1.000
_cell.length_c   1.000
_cell.angle_alpha   90.00
_cell.angle_beta   90.00
_cell.angle_gamma   90.00
#
_symmetry.space_group_name_H-M   'P 1'
#
loop_
_entity.id
_entity.type
_entity.pdbx_description
1 polymer ?
#
loop_
_entity_poly.entity_id
_entity_poly.type
_entity_poly.pdbx_seq_one_letter_code
_entity_poly.pdbx_strand_id
1 'polypeptide(L)'
;MLISAYAIGVMVGAPLMTLLLSHRARRNALIFLMGIFTVGNLLSSIAPDYTTLLLSRIITSLNHGAFFGLGSVVAASVVAKA
;
A
#
# COMPACT_ATOMS: atom_id res chain seq x y z
N MET A 1 -13.75 16.15 -0.39
CA MET A 1 -13.23 15.63 -1.67
C MET A 1 -11.97 14.78 -1.50
N LEU A 2 -11.02 15.17 -0.61
CA LEU A 2 -9.81 14.38 -0.34
C LEU A 2 -10.07 12.89 0.01
N ILE A 3 -11.02 12.65 0.92
CA ILE A 3 -11.33 11.32 1.46
C ILE A 3 -12.04 10.43 0.44
N SER A 4 -12.92 10.99 -0.39
CA SER A 4 -13.65 10.23 -1.43
C SER A 4 -12.71 9.76 -2.54
N ALA A 5 -11.81 10.62 -3.01
CA ALA A 5 -10.78 10.24 -3.99
C ALA A 5 -9.76 9.25 -3.41
N TYR A 6 -9.39 9.41 -2.13
CA TYR A 6 -8.60 8.42 -1.38
C TYR A 6 -9.30 7.05 -1.32
N ALA A 7 -10.60 7.03 -1.02
CA ALA A 7 -11.37 5.78 -0.93
C ALA A 7 -11.42 5.01 -2.25
N ILE A 8 -11.57 5.72 -3.39
CA ILE A 8 -11.50 5.10 -4.73
C ILE A 8 -10.11 4.52 -4.98
N GLY A 9 -9.06 5.26 -4.63
CA GLY A 9 -7.67 4.80 -4.75
C GLY A 9 -7.38 3.55 -3.93
N VAL A 10 -7.89 3.48 -2.69
CA VAL A 10 -7.81 2.27 -1.85
C VAL A 10 -8.58 1.10 -2.46
N MET A 11 -9.82 1.35 -2.89
CA MET A 11 -10.72 0.32 -3.41
C MET A 11 -10.14 -0.39 -4.64
N VAL A 12 -9.50 0.37 -5.54
CA VAL A 12 -8.86 -0.18 -6.74
C VAL A 12 -7.46 -0.69 -6.43
N GLY A 13 -6.72 0.02 -5.58
CA GLY A 13 -5.32 -0.24 -5.31
C GLY A 13 -5.02 -1.54 -4.56
N ALA A 14 -5.87 -1.88 -3.58
CA ALA A 14 -5.75 -3.11 -2.82
C ALA A 14 -5.82 -4.39 -3.68
N PRO A 15 -6.84 -4.59 -4.55
CA PRO A 15 -6.90 -5.77 -5.41
C PRO A 15 -5.79 -5.77 -6.48
N LEU A 16 -5.44 -4.61 -7.05
CA LEU A 16 -4.35 -4.50 -8.03
C LEU A 16 -3.01 -4.94 -7.46
N MET A 17 -2.67 -4.45 -6.26
CA MET A 17 -1.43 -4.86 -5.59
C MET A 17 -1.48 -6.31 -5.13
N THR A 18 -2.64 -6.81 -4.71
CA THR A 18 -2.80 -8.24 -4.36
C THR A 18 -2.54 -9.13 -5.57
N LEU A 19 -3.07 -8.78 -6.74
CA LEU A 19 -2.81 -9.50 -8.00
C LEU A 19 -1.34 -9.43 -8.43
N LEU A 20 -0.74 -8.23 -8.38
CA LEU A 20 0.66 -8.00 -8.76
C LEU A 20 1.65 -8.74 -7.84
N LEU A 21 1.35 -8.84 -6.55
CA LEU A 21 2.24 -9.42 -5.55
C LEU A 21 1.94 -10.87 -5.21
N SER A 22 0.79 -11.41 -5.64
CA SER A 22 0.41 -12.82 -5.49
C SER A 22 1.51 -13.79 -5.92
N HIS A 23 2.23 -13.46 -6.99
CA HIS A 23 3.24 -14.34 -7.59
C HIS A 23 4.68 -14.11 -7.10
N ARG A 24 4.90 -13.14 -6.21
CA ARG A 24 6.24 -12.76 -5.70
C ARG A 24 6.48 -13.37 -4.32
N ALA A 25 7.75 -13.60 -3.98
CA ALA A 25 8.14 -13.99 -2.61
C ALA A 25 7.61 -12.95 -1.61
N ARG A 26 6.82 -13.40 -0.62
CA ARG A 26 6.05 -12.53 0.28
C ARG A 26 6.91 -11.44 0.97
N ARG A 27 8.17 -11.76 1.26
CA ARG A 27 9.16 -10.82 1.81
C ARG A 27 9.46 -9.66 0.86
N ASN A 28 9.71 -9.93 -0.43
CA ASN A 28 9.97 -8.89 -1.42
C ASN A 28 8.73 -8.02 -1.65
N ALA A 29 7.55 -8.62 -1.56
CA ALA A 29 6.27 -7.95 -1.65
C ALA A 29 6.09 -6.89 -0.54
N LEU A 30 6.38 -7.26 0.72
CA LEU A 30 6.33 -6.35 1.86
C LEU A 30 7.37 -5.21 1.76
N ILE A 31 8.60 -5.53 1.32
CA ILE A 31 9.65 -4.52 1.12
C ILE A 31 9.24 -3.52 0.03
N PHE A 32 8.64 -4.01 -1.07
CA PHE A 32 8.15 -3.15 -2.14
C PHE A 32 7.05 -2.20 -1.67
N LEU A 33 6.09 -2.69 -0.88
CA LEU A 33 5.06 -1.83 -0.28
C LEU A 33 5.65 -0.80 0.68
N MET A 34 6.61 -1.20 1.52
CA MET A 34 7.35 -0.24 2.34
C MET A 34 8.00 0.86 1.49
N GLY A 35 8.60 0.50 0.35
CA GLY A 35 9.14 1.46 -0.61
C GLY A 35 8.10 2.45 -1.13
N ILE A 36 6.94 1.97 -1.60
CA ILE A 36 5.85 2.85 -2.07
C ILE A 36 5.37 3.75 -0.93
N PHE A 37 5.27 3.23 0.30
CA PHE A 37 4.82 4.00 1.45
C PHE A 37 5.78 5.15 1.77
N THR A 38 7.08 4.87 1.75
CA THR A 38 8.11 5.89 1.96
C THR A 38 8.08 6.95 0.86
N VAL A 39 7.98 6.55 -0.41
CA VAL A 39 7.89 7.48 -1.55
C VAL A 39 6.62 8.34 -1.46
N GLY A 40 5.46 7.75 -1.15
CA GLY A 40 4.20 8.48 -1.00
C GLY A 40 4.22 9.50 0.14
N ASN A 41 4.91 9.20 1.24
CA ASN A 41 5.11 10.15 2.33
C ASN A 41 6.13 11.24 1.99
N LEU A 42 7.22 10.91 1.30
CA LEU A 42 8.17 11.90 0.78
C LEU A 42 7.48 12.89 -0.15
N LEU A 43 6.66 12.40 -1.09
CA LEU A 43 5.84 13.22 -1.97
C LEU A 43 4.86 14.11 -1.19
N SER A 44 4.26 13.58 -0.11
CA SER A 44 3.40 14.39 0.77
C SER A 44 4.18 15.48 1.50
N SER A 45 5.44 15.22 1.88
CA SER A 45 6.28 16.19 2.59
C SER A 45 6.71 17.36 1.71
N ILE A 46 6.86 17.15 0.40
CA ILE A 46 7.26 18.19 -0.55
C ILE A 46 6.08 18.78 -1.32
N ALA A 47 4.85 18.36 -1.01
CA ALA A 47 3.66 18.73 -1.76
C ALA A 47 3.42 20.26 -1.67
N PRO A 48 3.52 21.01 -2.78
CA PRO A 48 3.28 22.46 -2.78
C PRO A 48 1.79 22.81 -2.84
N ASP A 49 0.96 21.89 -3.38
CA ASP A 49 -0.45 22.12 -3.66
C ASP A 49 -1.34 20.98 -3.16
N TYR A 50 -2.63 21.28 -2.98
CA TYR A 50 -3.64 20.32 -2.50
C TYR A 50 -3.77 19.08 -3.37
N THR A 51 -3.67 19.24 -4.69
CA THR A 51 -3.72 18.14 -5.68
C THR A 51 -2.52 17.21 -5.54
N THR A 52 -1.32 17.75 -5.32
CA THR A 52 -0.10 16.97 -5.11
C THR A 52 -0.18 16.20 -3.80
N LEU A 53 -0.67 16.83 -2.74
CA LEU A 53 -0.90 16.18 -1.44
C LEU A 53 -1.96 15.06 -1.55
N LEU A 54 -3.03 15.29 -2.31
CA LEU A 54 -4.07 14.30 -2.57
C LEU A 54 -3.52 13.08 -3.31
N LEU A 55 -2.77 13.29 -4.40
CA LEU A 55 -2.15 12.20 -5.16
C LEU A 55 -1.17 11.40 -4.29
N SER A 56 -0.36 12.09 -3.50
CA SER A 56 0.56 11.46 -2.55
C SER A 56 -0.18 10.58 -1.54
N ARG A 57 -1.31 11.07 -1.00
CA ARG A 57 -2.19 10.31 -0.12
C ARG A 57 -2.80 9.09 -0.80
N ILE A 58 -3.27 9.22 -2.04
CA ILE A 58 -3.78 8.09 -2.83
C ILE A 58 -2.69 7.03 -3.03
N ILE A 59 -1.48 7.43 -3.44
CA ILE A 59 -0.35 6.51 -3.60
C ILE A 59 -0.04 5.78 -2.29
N THR A 60 -0.05 6.52 -1.17
CA THR A 60 0.22 5.95 0.15
C THR A 60 -0.89 4.99 0.60
N SER A 61 -2.14 5.25 0.17
CA SER A 61 -3.33 4.45 0.49
C SER A 61 -3.29 3.04 -0.07
N LEU A 62 -2.69 2.88 -1.26
CA LEU A 62 -2.50 1.59 -1.93
C LEU A 62 -1.74 0.59 -1.04
N ASN A 63 -0.79 1.06 -0.22
CA ASN A 63 -0.03 0.19 0.67
C ASN A 63 -0.89 -0.41 1.76
N HIS A 64 -1.87 0.34 2.28
CA HIS A 64 -2.58 -0.07 3.49
C HIS A 64 -3.36 -1.37 3.26
N GLY A 65 -4.07 -1.48 2.14
CA GLY A 65 -4.86 -2.67 1.82
C GLY A 65 -4.01 -3.90 1.51
N ALA A 66 -2.97 -3.75 0.68
CA ALA A 66 -2.14 -4.88 0.27
C ALA A 66 -1.15 -5.33 1.36
N PHE A 67 -0.67 -4.42 2.22
CA PHE A 67 0.25 -4.75 3.31
C PHE A 67 -0.47 -5.56 4.39
N PHE A 68 -1.71 -5.20 4.70
CA PHE A 68 -2.54 -5.96 5.65
C PHE A 68 -2.83 -7.37 5.13
N GLY A 69 -3.21 -7.50 3.85
CA GLY A 69 -3.47 -8.79 3.22
C GLY A 69 -2.24 -9.69 3.23
N LEU A 70 -1.11 -9.23 2.67
CA LEU A 70 0.12 -10.02 2.59
C LEU A 70 0.77 -10.25 3.96
N GLY A 71 0.74 -9.24 4.83
CA GLY A 71 1.30 -9.29 6.18
C GLY A 71 0.61 -10.33 7.06
N SER A 72 -0.72 -10.44 7.00
CA SER A 72 -1.47 -11.47 7.72
C SER A 72 -1.11 -12.90 7.25
N VAL A 73 -0.94 -13.10 5.93
CA VAL A 73 -0.52 -14.39 5.37
C VAL A 73 0.92 -14.74 5.76
N VAL A 74 1.82 -13.76 5.78
CA VAL A 74 3.19 -13.96 6.26
C VAL A 74 3.18 -14.31 7.76
N ALA A 75 2.45 -13.56 8.59
CA ALA A 75 2.33 -13.83 10.01
C ALA A 75 1.79 -15.25 10.28
N ALA A 76 0.76 -15.67 9.55
CA ALA A 76 0.22 -17.02 9.62
C ALA A 76 1.24 -18.11 9.23
N SER A 77 2.18 -17.80 8.31
CA SER A 77 3.21 -18.75 7.89
C SER A 77 4.41 -18.87 8.83
N VAL A 78 4.59 -17.92 9.76
CA VAL A 78 5.71 -17.91 10.73
C VAL A 78 5.31 -18.54 12.06
N VAL A 79 4.00 -18.68 12.33
CA VAL A 79 3.50 -19.44 13.48
C VAL A 79 3.78 -20.93 13.27
N ALA A 80 4.37 -21.57 14.28
CA ALA A 80 4.58 -23.01 14.29
C ALA A 80 3.23 -23.73 14.20
N LYS A 81 3.10 -24.65 13.25
CA LYS A 81 1.90 -25.47 13.10
C LYS A 81 1.79 -26.37 14.34
N ALA A 82 0.73 -26.18 15.11
CA ALA A 82 0.42 -26.99 16.29
C ALA A 82 0.20 -28.46 15.93
#